data_AF-A0A2K4ZGM5-F1
#
_entry.id   AF-A0A2K4ZGM5-F1
#
_cell.length_a   1.000
_cell.length_b   1.000
_cell.length_c   1.000
_cell.angle_alpha   90.00
_cell.angle_beta   90.00
_cell.angle_gamma   90.00
#
_symmetry.space_group_name_H-M   'P 1'
#
loop_
_entity.id
_entity.type
_entity.pdbx_description
1 polymer ?
#
loop_
_entity_poly.entity_id
_entity_poly.type
_entity_poly.pdbx_seq_one_letter_code
_entity_poly.pdbx_strand_id
1 'polypeptide(L)'
;MGKTKGFILNRKQYQNIRRMDHCQMTLWAESVYKSGFKDGQEATPGLTSQEIRDALQPVKGIGAKRMDSIIEALSLALEERGKAGEMA
;
A
#
# COMPACT_ATOMS: atom_id res chain seq x y z
N MET A 1 -8.64 14.18 21.53
CA MET A 1 -9.52 13.47 20.58
C MET A 1 -9.89 14.43 19.45
N GLY A 2 -9.05 14.48 18.41
CA GLY A 2 -9.28 15.39 17.26
C GLY A 2 -10.53 14.96 16.51
N LYS A 3 -11.46 15.89 16.29
CA LYS A 3 -12.69 15.66 15.53
C LYS A 3 -12.29 15.22 14.12
N THR A 4 -12.51 13.96 13.76
CA THR A 4 -12.57 13.56 12.35
C THR A 4 -13.68 14.42 11.75
N LYS A 5 -13.32 15.42 10.96
CA LYS A 5 -14.31 16.19 10.19
C LYS A 5 -14.89 15.20 9.21
N GLY A 6 -16.00 14.57 9.60
CA GLY A 6 -16.69 13.60 8.76
C GLY A 6 -16.87 14.22 7.38
N PHE A 7 -16.47 13.49 6.35
CA PHE A 7 -16.70 13.93 4.98
C PHE A 7 -18.22 14.01 4.78
N ILE A 8 -18.79 15.21 4.84
CA ILE A 8 -20.21 15.45 4.64
C ILE A 8 -20.42 15.77 3.17
N LEU A 9 -21.26 14.98 2.50
CA LEU A 9 -21.59 15.20 1.11
C LEU A 9 -22.33 16.53 0.93
N ASN A 10 -21.84 17.36 0.02
CA ASN A 10 -22.57 18.55 -0.43
C ASN A 10 -23.81 18.12 -1.24
N ARG A 11 -24.88 18.92 -1.20
CA ARG A 11 -26.12 18.72 -1.98
C ARG A 11 -25.86 18.46 -3.46
N LYS A 12 -24.90 19.15 -4.07
CA LYS A 12 -24.50 18.92 -5.48
C LYS A 12 -23.89 17.54 -5.69
N GLN A 13 -22.99 17.12 -4.81
CA GLN A 13 -22.35 15.80 -4.87
C GLN A 13 -23.37 14.68 -4.68
N TYR A 14 -24.29 14.83 -3.73
CA TYR A 14 -25.39 13.89 -3.54
C TYR A 14 -26.24 13.70 -4.80
N GLN A 15 -26.61 14.80 -5.46
CA GLN A 15 -27.39 14.72 -6.69
C GLN A 15 -26.63 14.08 -7.85
N ASN A 16 -25.31 14.27 -7.91
CA ASN A 16 -24.48 13.63 -8.92
C ASN A 16 -24.39 12.13 -8.68
N ILE A 17 -24.15 11.69 -7.44
CA ILE A 17 -24.12 10.27 -7.06
C ILE A 17 -25.47 9.61 -7.38
N ARG A 18 -26.58 10.26 -7.04
CA ARG A 18 -27.93 9.73 -7.32
C ARG A 18 -28.23 9.57 -8.82
N ARG A 19 -27.56 10.32 -9.70
CA ARG A 19 -27.76 10.28 -11.15
C ARG A 19 -26.85 9.28 -11.86
N MET A 20 -25.93 8.64 -11.16
CA MET A 20 -24.98 7.71 -11.77
C MET A 20 -25.72 6.47 -12.30
N ASP A 21 -25.37 6.07 -13.52
CA ASP A 21 -25.82 4.79 -14.09
C ASP A 21 -25.01 3.61 -13.52
N HIS A 22 -25.41 2.39 -13.86
CA HIS A 22 -24.79 1.18 -13.32
C HIS A 22 -23.29 1.09 -13.68
N CYS A 23 -22.90 1.49 -14.89
CA CYS A 23 -21.50 1.47 -15.33
C CYS A 23 -20.67 2.50 -14.56
N GLN A 24 -21.20 3.71 -14.37
CA GLN A 24 -20.57 4.78 -13.61
C GLN A 24 -20.41 4.40 -12.13
N MET A 25 -21.41 3.73 -11.55
CA MET A 25 -21.34 3.22 -10.18
C MET A 25 -20.29 2.13 -10.01
N THR A 26 -20.18 1.20 -10.98
CA THR A 26 -19.14 0.15 -10.95
C THR A 26 -17.74 0.75 -11.03
N LEU A 27 -17.50 1.68 -11.97
CA LEU A 27 -16.22 2.37 -12.08
C LEU A 27 -15.88 3.18 -10.83
N TRP A 28 -16.87 3.83 -10.22
CA TRP A 28 -16.67 4.54 -8.96
C TRP A 28 -16.26 3.57 -7.84
N ALA A 29 -16.96 2.44 -7.67
CA ALA A 29 -16.65 1.45 -6.64
C ALA A 29 -15.23 0.86 -6.84
N GLU A 30 -14.86 0.53 -8.08
CA GLU A 30 -13.50 0.08 -8.39
C GLU A 30 -12.44 1.13 -8.06
N SER A 31 -12.72 2.41 -8.36
CA SER A 31 -11.78 3.49 -8.07
C SER A 31 -11.59 3.71 -6.56
N VAL A 32 -12.65 3.57 -5.77
CA VAL A 32 -12.61 3.65 -4.31
C VAL A 32 -11.84 2.45 -3.73
N TYR A 33 -12.05 1.25 -4.26
CA TYR A 33 -11.28 0.08 -3.83
C TYR A 33 -9.80 0.22 -4.14
N LYS A 34 -9.44 0.60 -5.38
CA LYS A 34 -8.04 0.77 -5.81
C LYS A 34 -7.33 1.86 -5.01
N SER A 35 -7.99 3.00 -4.78
CA SER A 35 -7.42 4.07 -3.95
C SER A 35 -7.25 3.64 -2.50
N GLY A 36 -8.25 3.01 -1.88
CA GLY A 36 -8.13 2.49 -0.52
C GLY A 36 -7.06 1.41 -0.37
N PHE A 37 -6.89 0.55 -1.37
CA PHE A 37 -5.82 -0.46 -1.38
C PHE A 37 -4.44 0.17 -1.53
N LYS A 38 -4.29 1.16 -2.42
CA LYS A 38 -3.04 1.91 -2.58
C LYS A 38 -2.67 2.66 -1.32
N ASP A 39 -3.62 3.39 -0.73
CA ASP A 39 -3.42 4.10 0.53
C ASP A 39 -3.08 3.12 1.66
N GLY A 40 -3.68 1.92 1.66
CA GLY A 40 -3.34 0.84 2.59
C GLY A 40 -1.93 0.28 2.39
N GLN A 41 -1.48 0.13 1.14
CA GLN A 41 -0.09 -0.26 0.84
C GLN A 41 0.90 0.81 1.31
N GLU A 42 0.62 2.09 1.04
CA GLU A 42 1.48 3.20 1.45
C GLU A 42 1.48 3.42 2.96
N ALA A 43 0.35 3.19 3.63
CA ALA A 43 0.21 3.33 5.08
C ALA A 43 0.68 2.11 5.87
N THR A 44 0.87 0.96 5.22
CA THR A 44 1.50 -0.20 5.86
C THR A 44 3.00 0.06 5.90
N PRO A 45 3.61 0.23 7.09
CA PRO A 45 5.06 0.34 7.18
C PRO A 45 5.65 -1.03 6.83
N GLY A 46 5.93 -1.23 5.53
CA GLY A 46 6.78 -2.30 5.09
C GLY A 46 8.16 -2.12 5.74
N LEU A 47 8.79 -3.23 6.11
CA LEU A 47 10.12 -3.20 6.70
C LEU A 47 11.07 -2.56 5.68
N THR A 48 11.51 -1.34 5.96
CA THR A 48 12.33 -0.58 5.01
C THR A 48 13.70 -1.26 4.93
N SER A 49 14.40 -1.17 3.79
CA SER A 49 15.74 -1.74 3.63
C SER A 49 16.72 -1.30 4.73
N GLN A 50 16.49 -0.12 5.32
CA GLN A 50 17.21 0.38 6.49
C GLN A 50 16.85 -0.35 7.80
N GLU A 51 15.57 -0.62 8.05
CA GLU A 51 15.14 -1.37 9.24
C GLU A 51 15.63 -2.83 9.19
N ILE A 52 15.67 -3.43 8.00
CA ILE A 52 16.27 -4.74 7.77
C ILE A 52 17.78 -4.70 8.09
N ARG A 53 18.47 -3.65 7.66
CA ARG A 53 19.90 -3.47 7.90
C ARG A 53 20.21 -3.29 9.38
N ASP A 54 19.41 -2.48 10.07
CA ASP A 54 19.55 -2.23 11.51
C ASP A 54 19.24 -3.49 12.33
N ALA A 55 18.28 -4.30 11.90
CA ALA A 55 17.97 -5.59 12.52
C ALA A 55 19.08 -6.64 12.31
N LEU A 56 19.81 -6.58 11.19
CA LEU A 56 20.91 -7.52 10.86
C LEU A 56 22.26 -7.11 11.44
N GLN A 57 22.48 -5.82 11.74
CA GLN A 57 23.71 -5.31 12.35
C GLN A 57 24.14 -6.02 13.66
N PRO A 58 23.25 -6.36 14.61
CA PRO A 58 23.64 -7.07 15.82
C PRO A 58 23.95 -8.57 15.60
N VAL A 59 23.68 -9.13 14.42
CA VAL A 59 23.89 -10.56 14.15
C VAL A 59 25.37 -10.84 13.90
N LYS A 60 26.00 -11.53 14.86
CA LYS A 60 27.42 -11.91 14.79
C LYS A 60 27.70 -12.80 13.57
N GLY A 61 28.61 -12.35 12.70
CA GLY A 61 29.05 -13.11 11.50
C GLY A 61 28.46 -12.62 10.18
N ILE A 62 27.56 -11.63 10.20
CA ILE A 62 27.09 -10.94 9.00
C ILE A 62 27.92 -9.66 8.81
N GLY A 63 28.83 -9.69 7.83
CA GLY A 63 29.56 -8.50 7.39
C GLY A 63 28.77 -7.69 6.36
N ALA A 64 29.16 -6.42 6.14
CA ALA A 64 28.48 -5.49 5.24
C ALA A 64 28.13 -6.11 3.86
N LYS A 65 29.09 -6.80 3.23
CA LYS A 65 28.88 -7.45 1.93
C LYS A 65 27.79 -8.53 1.93
N ARG A 66 27.68 -9.33 2.99
CA ARG A 66 26.62 -10.35 3.11
C ARG A 66 25.27 -9.71 3.41
N MET A 67 25.28 -8.62 4.18
CA MET A 67 24.08 -7.87 4.50
C MET A 67 23.46 -7.26 3.24
N ASP A 68 24.28 -6.66 2.38
CA ASP A 68 23.82 -6.09 1.10
C ASP A 68 23.24 -7.18 0.18
N SER A 69 23.89 -8.36 0.08
CA SER A 69 23.35 -9.49 -0.68
C SER A 69 22.03 -10.04 -0.13
N ILE A 70 21.83 -10.03 1.19
CA ILE A 70 20.57 -10.45 1.81
C ILE A 70 19.46 -9.45 1.51
N ILE A 71 19.75 -8.14 1.60
CA ILE A 71 18.79 -7.08 1.28
C ILE A 71 18.39 -7.15 -0.19
N GLU A 72 19.33 -7.41 -1.09
CA GLU A 72 19.08 -7.56 -2.53
C GLU A 72 18.19 -8.79 -2.80
N ALA A 73 18.51 -9.95 -2.21
CA ALA A 73 17.71 -11.17 -2.35
C ALA A 73 16.29 -11.01 -1.77
N LEU A 74 16.14 -10.30 -0.64
CA LEU A 74 14.84 -10.01 -0.05
C LEU A 74 14.02 -9.05 -0.91
N SER A 75 14.64 -8.01 -1.46
CA SER A 75 13.99 -7.07 -2.39
C SER A 75 13.46 -7.82 -3.62
N LEU A 76 14.29 -8.70 -4.19
CA LEU A 76 13.94 -9.49 -5.38
C LEU A 76 12.78 -10.48 -5.09
N ALA A 77 12.80 -11.17 -3.94
CA ALA A 77 11.71 -12.05 -3.53
C ALA A 77 10.40 -11.30 -3.23
N LEU A 78 10.47 -10.07 -2.71
CA LEU A 78 9.32 -9.20 -2.48
C LEU A 78 8.72 -8.70 -3.80
N GLU A 79 9.55 -8.35 -4.78
CA GLU A 79 9.08 -7.98 -6.13
C GLU A 79 8.40 -9.15 -6.85
N GLU A 80 8.92 -10.38 -6.70
CA GLU A 80 8.29 -11.58 -7.24
C GLU A 80 6.93 -11.87 -6.59
N ARG A 81 6.79 -11.65 -5.28
CA ARG A 81 5.49 -11.76 -4.60
C ARG A 81 4.50 -10.64 -4.99
N GLY A 82 4.98 -9.42 -5.21
CA GLY A 82 4.15 -8.32 -5.70
C GLY A 82 3.50 -8.63 -7.05
N LYS A 83 4.28 -9.21 -7.98
CA LYS A 83 3.79 -9.65 -9.30
C LYS A 83 2.77 -10.80 -9.23
N ALA A 84 2.87 -11.67 -8.22
CA ALA A 84 1.92 -12.77 -8.02
C ALA A 84 0.56 -12.29 -7.48
N GLY A 85 0.52 -11.16 -6.75
CA GLY A 85 -0.72 -10.58 -6.23
C GLY A 85 -1.51 -9.75 -7.26
N GLU A 86 -0.86 -9.28 -8.31
CA GLU A 86 -1.49 -8.47 -9.38
C GLU A 86 -2.16 -9.33 -10.47
N MET A 87 -1.95 -10.65 -10.42
CA MET A 87 -2.46 -11.65 -11.38
C MET A 87 -3.67 -12.44 -10.85
N ALA A 88 -4.25 -12.05 -9.70
CA ALA A 88 -5.38 -12.71 -9.05
C ALA A 88 -6.63 -11.82 -8.99
#